data_AF-A0A5B8LRX9-F1
#
_entry.id   AF-A0A5B8LRX9-F1
#
_cell.length_a   1.000
_cell.length_b   1.000
_cell.length_c   1.000
_cell.angle_alpha   90.00
_cell.angle_beta   90.00
_cell.angle_gamma   90.00
#
_symmetry.space_group_name_H-M   'P 1'
#
loop_
_entity.id
_entity.type
_entity.pdbx_description
1 polymer ?
#
loop_
_entity_poly.entity_id
_entity_poly.type
_entity_poly.pdbx_seq_one_letter_code
_entity_poly.pdbx_strand_id
1 'polypeptide(L)' 'MQRYELVDAVELGDLAILRVLWAAEIAADAGPFRAGQELRAHIAQFITTEGELISRIETFDCYEPFQARKPMS' A
#
# COMPACT_ATOMS: atom_id res chain seq x y z
N MET A 1 -2.88 3.36 12.37
CA MET A 1 -1.47 3.71 12.06
C MET A 1 -1.00 2.83 10.91
N GLN A 2 -0.19 3.36 10.00
CA GLN A 2 0.38 2.59 8.88
C GLN A 2 1.91 2.52 8.98
N ARG A 3 2.50 1.44 8.45
CA ARG A 3 3.94 1.17 8.43
C ARG A 3 4.35 0.67 7.05
N TYR A 4 5.53 1.08 6.61
CA TYR A 4 6.15 0.66 5.34
C TYR A 4 7.54 0.15 5.63
N GLU A 5 7.84 -1.06 5.19
CA GLU A 5 9.18 -1.65 5.24
C GLU A 5 9.69 -1.79 3.81
N LEU A 6 10.74 -1.03 3.48
CA LEU A 6 11.37 -1.11 2.17
C LEU A 6 12.16 -2.42 2.06
N VAL A 7 11.78 -3.25 1.10
CA VAL A 7 12.50 -4.51 0.82
C VAL A 7 13.57 -4.30 -0.24
N ASP A 8 13.26 -3.49 -1.26
CA ASP A 8 14.17 -3.20 -2.36
C ASP A 8 13.79 -1.90 -3.07
N ALA A 9 14.76 -1.27 -3.73
CA ALA A 9 14.57 -0.05 -4.50
C ALA A 9 15.48 -0.02 -5.72
N VAL A 10 14.91 0.35 -6.86
CA VAL A 10 15.64 0.60 -8.12
C VAL A 10 15.30 1.99 -8.62
N GLU A 11 16.31 2.74 -9.00
CA GLU A 11 16.17 4.02 -9.69
C GLU A 11 16.48 3.84 -11.18
N LEU A 12 15.64 4.42 -12.03
CA LEU A 12 15.82 4.46 -13.48
C LEU A 12 15.40 5.83 -14.01
N GLY A 13 16.36 6.76 -14.08
CA GLY A 13 16.09 8.12 -14.53
C GLY A 13 15.18 8.85 -13.55
N ASP A 14 14.00 9.26 -14.00
CA ASP A 14 12.98 9.93 -13.21
C ASP A 14 11.97 8.97 -12.55
N LEU A 15 12.22 7.66 -12.61
CA LEU A 15 11.39 6.61 -12.04
C LEU A 15 12.10 5.90 -10.89
N ALA A 16 11.47 5.86 -9.72
CA ALA A 16 11.83 4.96 -8.64
C ALA A 16 10.83 3.79 -8.57
N ILE A 17 11.35 2.57 -8.54
CA ILE A 17 10.60 1.32 -8.41
C ILE A 17 10.92 0.72 -7.05
N LEU A 18 9.92 0.59 -6.19
CA LEU A 18 10.08 0.12 -4.82
C LEU A 18 9.33 -1.19 -4.63
N ARG A 19 9.94 -2.11 -3.89
CA ARG A 19 9.25 -3.26 -3.32
C ARG A 19 9.11 -3.04 -1.82
N VAL A 20 7.87 -3.01 -1.34
CA VAL A 20 7.54 -2.59 0.03
C VAL A 20 6.63 -3.62 0.69
N LEU A 21 6.88 -3.95 1.95
CA LEU A 21 5.89 -4.59 2.82
C LEU A 21 5.13 -3.49 3.55
N TRP A 22 3.82 -3.47 3.36
CA TRP A 22 2.94 -2.51 4.01
C TRP A 22 2.05 -3.20 5.02
N ALA A 23 1.84 -2.53 6.16
CA ALA A 23 0.84 -2.93 7.14
C ALA A 23 0.11 -1.71 7.68
N ALA A 24 -1.19 -1.80 7.87
CA ALA A 24 -1.97 -0.75 8.53
C ALA A 24 -3.13 -1.29 9.35
N GLU A 25 -3.41 -0.57 10.44
CA GLU A 25 -4.63 -0.76 11.22
C GLU A 25 -5.73 0.19 10.75
N ILE A 26 -6.90 -0.37 10.43
CA ILE A 26 -8.10 0.37 10.04
C ILE A 26 -8.60 1.19 11.23
N ALA A 27 -8.65 2.52 11.08
CA ALA A 27 -8.97 3.43 12.18
C ALA A 27 -10.47 3.47 12.52
N ALA A 28 -11.34 3.21 11.55
CA ALA A 28 -12.79 3.24 11.70
C ALA A 28 -13.43 2.24 10.73
N ASP A 29 -14.62 1.73 11.07
CA ASP A 29 -15.41 0.88 10.17
C ASP A 29 -15.60 1.53 8.80
N ALA A 30 -15.25 0.82 7.73
CA ALA A 30 -15.32 1.32 6.37
C ALA A 30 -15.63 0.17 5.40
N GLY A 31 -16.83 0.19 4.80
CA GLY A 31 -17.28 -0.86 3.88
C GLY A 31 -17.18 -2.26 4.52
N PRO A 32 -16.38 -3.18 3.96
CA PRO A 32 -16.21 -4.52 4.50
C PRO A 32 -15.24 -4.61 5.70
N PHE A 33 -14.57 -3.52 6.06
CA PHE A 33 -13.51 -3.49 7.08
C PHE A 33 -14.00 -2.96 8.43
N ARG A 34 -13.37 -3.42 9.52
CA ARG A 34 -13.69 -2.99 10.89
C ARG A 34 -12.56 -2.17 11.51
N ALA A 35 -12.91 -1.25 12.39
CA ALA A 35 -11.94 -0.57 13.25
C ALA A 35 -11.07 -1.60 14.01
N GLY A 36 -9.77 -1.36 14.07
CA GLY A 36 -8.78 -2.24 14.71
C GLY A 36 -8.33 -3.43 13.85
N GLN A 37 -8.89 -3.64 12.65
CA GLN A 37 -8.43 -4.68 11.74
C GLN A 37 -7.06 -4.32 11.13
N GLU A 38 -6.10 -5.22 11.20
CA GLU A 38 -4.82 -5.07 10.48
C GLU A 38 -4.96 -5.62 9.05
N LEU A 39 -4.48 -4.85 8.07
CA LEU A 39 -4.26 -5.27 6.69
C LEU A 39 -2.77 -5.30 6.39
N ARG A 40 -2.36 -6.22 5.52
CA ARG A 40 -0.98 -6.37 5.05
C ARG A 40 -0.96 -6.54 3.54
N ALA A 41 0.06 -5.99 2.89
CA ALA A 41 0.26 -6.13 1.46
C ALA A 41 1.74 -6.14 1.08
N HIS A 42 2.05 -6.92 0.04
CA HIS A 42 3.31 -6.82 -0.70
C HIS A 42 3.08 -5.88 -1.89
N ILE A 43 3.75 -4.74 -1.88
CA ILE A 43 3.52 -3.66 -2.83
C ILE A 43 4.69 -3.57 -3.81
N ALA A 44 4.36 -3.53 -5.10
CA ALA A 44 5.24 -2.97 -6.12
C ALA A 44 4.78 -1.53 -6.41
N GLN A 45 5.64 -0.55 -6.10
CA GLN A 45 5.33 0.87 -6.22
C GLN A 45 6.24 1.52 -7.26
N PHE A 46 5.65 2.36 -8.11
CA PHE A 46 6.31 3.11 -9.15
C PHE A 46 6.08 4.59 -8.88
N ILE A 47 7.15 5.34 -8.68
CA ILE A 47 7.12 6.77 -8.37
C ILE A 47 7.86 7.52 -9.48
N THR A 48 7.16 8.34 -10.23
CA THR A 48 7.76 9.23 -11.24
C THR A 48 7.94 10.61 -10.65
N THR A 49 9.07 11.25 -10.93
CA THR A 49 9.40 12.61 -10.51
C THR A 49 9.52 13.57 -11.69
N GLU A 50 9.16 14.82 -11.50
CA GLU A 50 9.49 15.93 -12.42
C GLU A 50 10.32 16.95 -11.63
N GLY A 51 11.63 16.96 -11.87
CA GLY A 51 12.57 17.71 -11.04
C GLY A 51 12.60 17.16 -9.61
N GLU A 52 12.37 18.01 -8.61
CA GLU A 52 12.39 17.62 -7.19
C GLU A 52 11.01 17.18 -6.65
N LEU A 53 10.00 17.10 -7.52
CA LEU A 53 8.62 16.81 -7.13
C LEU A 53 8.17 15.45 -7.65
N ILE A 54 7.36 14.74 -6.87
CA ILE A 54 6.68 13.52 -7.32
C ILE A 54 5.52 13.94 -8.24
N SER A 55 5.54 13.48 -9.49
CA SER A 55 4.49 13.74 -10.48
C SER A 55 3.45 12.60 -10.56
N ARG A 56 3.85 11.36 -10.24
CA ARG A 56 2.95 10.19 -10.24
C ARG A 56 3.38 9.14 -9.22
N ILE A 57 2.39 8.51 -8.60
CA ILE A 57 2.55 7.28 -7.81
C ILE A 57 1.57 6.25 -8.36
N GLU A 58 2.06 5.06 -8.68
CA GLU A 58 1.26 3.90 -9.06
C GLU A 58 1.68 2.69 -8.22
N THR A 59 0.69 1.96 -7.69
CA THR A 59 0.93 0.83 -6.78
C THR A 59 0.14 -0.39 -7.22
N PHE A 60 0.80 -1.53 -7.20
CA PHE A 60 0.18 -2.85 -7.36
C PHE A 60 0.32 -3.60 -6.05
N ASP A 61 -0.80 -3.77 -5.35
CA ASP A 61 -0.84 -4.27 -3.99
C ASP A 61 -1.33 -5.72 -3.99
N CYS A 62 -0.45 -6.64 -3.61
CA CYS A 62 -0.85 -8.02 -3.31
C CYS A 62 -1.19 -8.12 -1.83
N TYR A 63 -2.47 -7.98 -1.50
CA TYR A 63 -2.95 -8.10 -0.13
C TYR A 63 -2.86 -9.55 0.36
N GLU A 64 -2.38 -9.72 1.59
CA GLU A 64 -2.54 -10.98 2.30
C GLU A 64 -4.04 -11.27 2.56
N PRO A 65 -4.46 -12.54 2.69
CA PRO A 65 -5.84 -12.86 3.02
C PRO A 65 -6.30 -12.17 4.31
N PHE A 66 -7.42 -11.44 4.23
CA PHE A 66 -8.05 -10.79 5.37
C PHE A 66 -9.53 -11.17 5.48
N GLN A 67 -10.06 -11.16 6.70
CA GLN A 67 -11.49 -11.39 6.91
C GLN A 67 -12.29 -10.15 6.54
N ALA A 68 -12.97 -10.18 5.40
CA ALA A 68 -13.94 -9.16 5.02
C ALA A 68 -15.31 -9.44 5.66
N ARG A 69 -16.00 -8.39 6.14
CA ARG A 69 -17.39 -8.51 6.59
C ARG A 69 -18.26 -8.92 5.40
N LYS A 70 -18.98 -10.04 5.54
CA LYS A 70 -19.99 -10.43 4.56
C LYS A 70 -21.09 -9.36 4.51
N PRO A 71 -21.62 -9.02 3.32
CA PRO A 71 -22.81 -8.17 3.25
C PRO A 71 -23.93 -8.79 4.07
N MET A 72 -24.63 -7.98 4.86
CA MET A 72 -25.92 -8.40 5.43
C MET A 72 -26.89 -8.56 4.27
N SER A 73 -27.46 -9.76 4.17
CA SER A 73 -28.49 -10.11 3.18
C SER A 73 -29.81 -9.41 3.46
#